data_AF-A0A1W9T197-F1
#
_entry.id   AF-A0A1W9T197-F1
#
_cell.length_a   1.000
_cell.length_b   1.000
_cell.length_c   1.000
_cell.angle_alpha   90.00
_cell.angle_beta   90.00
_cell.angle_gamma   90.00
#
_symmetry.space_group_name_H-M   'P 1'
#
loop_
_entity.id
_entity.type
_entity.pdbx_description
1 polymer ?
#
loop_
_entity_poly.entity_id
_entity_poly.type
_entity_poly.pdbx_seq_one_letter_code
_entity_poly.pdbx_strand_id
1 'polypeptide(L)'
;MLVLTRKNEESINIGDDIIIKVIETSKNSVKLGIEAPQNIIILRHEVFESIQQENIISSRGDVSDISEAAYILIKNKKYKRDIKKEGYKKRGI
;
A
#
# COMPACT_ATOMS: atom_id res chain seq x y z
N MET A 1 7.55 3.37 26.47
CA MET A 1 6.38 2.49 26.25
C MET A 1 5.49 2.56 27.48
N LEU A 2 4.23 2.94 27.33
CA LEU A 2 3.22 2.90 28.40
C LEU A 2 2.42 1.61 28.26
N VAL A 3 2.20 0.87 29.34
CA VAL A 3 1.50 -0.42 29.32
C VAL A 3 0.21 -0.30 30.12
N LEU A 4 -0.91 -0.63 29.50
CA LEU A 4 -2.24 -0.59 30.10
C LEU A 4 -2.96 -1.91 29.84
N THR A 5 -3.63 -2.44 30.86
CA THR A 5 -4.50 -3.61 30.72
C THR A 5 -5.94 -3.13 30.61
N ARG A 6 -6.64 -3.56 29.55
CA ARG A 6 -8.04 -3.26 29.28
C ARG A 6 -8.86 -4.55 29.15
N LYS A 7 -10.11 -4.51 29.61
CA LYS A 7 -11.12 -5.55 29.37
C LYS A 7 -11.92 -5.24 28.10
N ASN A 8 -12.76 -6.19 27.67
CA ASN A 8 -13.72 -5.95 26.58
C ASN A 8 -14.57 -4.72 26.87
N GLU A 9 -14.88 -3.96 25.82
CA GLU A 9 -15.61 -2.70 25.82
C GLU A 9 -14.92 -1.52 26.53
N GLU A 10 -13.73 -1.70 27.11
CA GLU A 10 -12.95 -0.58 27.61
C GLU A 10 -12.14 0.10 26.51
N SER A 11 -11.89 1.40 26.67
CA SER A 11 -11.15 2.23 25.72
C SER A 11 -9.92 2.91 26.32
N ILE A 12 -9.05 3.38 25.43
CA ILE A 12 -7.86 4.17 25.70
C ILE A 12 -7.94 5.40 24.80
N ASN A 13 -7.87 6.59 25.39
CA ASN A 13 -7.80 7.84 24.64
C ASN A 13 -6.34 8.27 24.48
N ILE A 14 -5.98 8.72 23.28
CA ILE A 14 -4.67 9.28 22.96
C ILE A 14 -4.89 10.72 22.46
N GLY A 15 -4.50 11.70 23.29
CA GLY A 15 -4.87 13.10 23.06
C GLY A 15 -6.39 13.26 23.09
N ASP A 16 -6.90 14.17 22.26
CA ASP A 16 -8.32 14.52 22.20
C ASP A 16 -9.06 13.84 21.03
N ASP A 17 -8.33 13.34 20.04
CA ASP A 17 -8.89 12.94 18.74
C ASP A 17 -8.82 11.44 18.45
N ILE A 18 -8.08 10.65 19.24
CA ILE A 18 -7.87 9.22 18.98
C ILE A 18 -8.41 8.38 20.13
N ILE A 19 -9.26 7.41 19.81
CA ILE A 19 -9.83 6.45 20.76
C ILE A 19 -9.54 5.04 20.27
N ILE A 20 -8.92 4.23 21.11
CA ILE A 20 -8.70 2.80 20.87
C ILE A 20 -9.64 2.03 21.78
N LYS A 21 -10.55 1.24 21.21
CA LYS A 21 -11.51 0.41 21.94
C LYS A 21 -11.19 -1.07 21.80
N VAL A 22 -11.20 -1.80 22.91
CA VAL A 22 -11.12 -3.27 22.88
C VAL A 22 -12.52 -3.81 22.62
N ILE A 23 -12.77 -4.30 21.41
CA ILE A 23 -14.09 -4.85 21.04
C ILE A 23 -14.25 -6.26 21.58
N GLU A 24 -13.21 -7.09 21.42
CA GLU A 24 -13.28 -8.50 21.79
C GLU A 24 -11.88 -9.08 22.00
N THR A 25 -11.70 -9.81 23.09
CA THR A 25 -10.48 -10.59 23.36
C THR A 25 -10.76 -12.07 23.15
N SER A 26 -9.98 -12.69 22.26
CA SER A 26 -9.86 -14.14 22.10
C SER A 26 -8.54 -14.64 22.69
N LYS A 27 -8.35 -15.96 22.78
CA LYS A 27 -7.15 -16.58 23.37
C LYS A 27 -5.84 -16.16 22.69
N ASN A 28 -5.88 -15.85 21.39
CA ASN A 28 -4.71 -15.53 20.57
C ASN A 28 -4.81 -14.21 19.81
N SER A 29 -5.98 -13.56 19.82
CA SER A 29 -6.24 -12.36 19.02
C SER A 29 -7.09 -11.39 19.81
N VAL A 30 -6.93 -10.11 19.49
CA VAL A 30 -7.74 -9.04 20.06
C VAL A 30 -8.30 -8.23 18.89
N LYS A 31 -9.60 -7.96 18.94
CA LYS A 31 -10.27 -7.07 18.01
C LYS A 31 -10.23 -5.67 18.59
N LEU A 32 -9.53 -4.78 17.91
CA LEU A 32 -9.40 -3.37 18.29
C LEU A 32 -10.23 -2.52 17.33
N GLY A 33 -11.07 -1.65 17.88
CA GLY A 33 -11.65 -0.52 17.18
C GLY A 33 -10.76 0.69 17.36
N ILE A 34 -10.49 1.44 16.29
CA ILE A 34 -9.70 2.67 16.36
C ILE A 34 -10.54 3.76 15.70
N GLU A 35 -10.88 4.78 16.48
CA GLU A 35 -11.53 6.00 16.02
C GLU A 35 -10.47 7.10 16.00
N ALA A 36 -10.29 7.72 14.84
CA ALA A 36 -9.37 8.84 14.64
C ALA A 36 -9.92 9.73 13.51
N PRO A 37 -9.54 11.01 13.46
CA PRO A 37 -9.93 11.90 12.38
C PRO A 37 -9.29 11.49 11.04
N GLN A 38 -9.91 11.88 9.93
CA GLN A 38 -9.54 11.42 8.58
C GLN A 38 -8.14 11.82 8.12
N ASN A 39 -7.54 12.83 8.74
CA ASN A 39 -6.18 13.27 8.45
C ASN A 39 -5.12 12.32 9.05
N ILE A 40 -5.51 11.40 9.94
CA ILE A 40 -4.60 10.45 10.58
C ILE A 40 -4.74 9.09 9.88
N ILE A 41 -3.64 8.64 9.30
CA ILE A 41 -3.56 7.34 8.63
C ILE A 41 -3.33 6.26 9.69
N ILE A 42 -4.22 5.26 9.72
CA ILE A 42 -4.10 4.08 10.59
C ILE A 42 -3.68 2.89 9.74
N LEU A 43 -2.53 2.29 10.06
CA LEU A 43 -2.00 1.12 9.37
C LEU A 43 -1.62 0.05 10.39
N ARG A 44 -1.68 -1.21 9.95
CA ARG A 44 -1.06 -2.32 10.67
C ARG A 44 0.46 -2.15 10.62
N HIS A 45 1.14 -2.43 11.73
CA HIS A 45 2.55 -2.13 11.90
C HIS A 45 3.43 -2.80 10.82
N GLU A 46 3.21 -4.09 10.58
CA GLU A 46 3.94 -4.87 9.58
C GLU A 46 3.73 -4.36 8.15
N VAL A 47 2.55 -3.79 7.86
CA VAL A 47 2.27 -3.18 6.56
C VAL A 47 3.04 -1.87 6.42
N PHE A 48 3.06 -1.06 7.49
CA PHE A 48 3.83 0.17 7.52
C PHE A 48 5.34 -0.10 7.35
N GLU A 49 5.89 -1.10 8.05
CA GLU A 49 7.29 -1.50 7.88
C GLU A 49 7.58 -1.96 6.46
N SER A 50 6.73 -2.81 5.88
CA SER A 50 6.90 -3.29 4.50
C SER A 50 6.93 -2.14 3.49
N ILE A 51 6.00 -1.18 3.62
CA ILE A 51 5.94 0.00 2.74
C ILE A 51 7.20 0.86 2.89
N GLN A 52 7.66 1.09 4.13
CA GLN A 52 8.88 1.87 4.34
C GLN A 52 10.11 1.21 3.72
N GLN A 53 10.27 -0.11 3.89
CA GLN A 53 11.39 -0.84 3.30
C GLN A 53 11.35 -0.75 1.77
N GLU A 54 10.19 -0.98 1.16
CA GLU A 54 10.03 -0.91 -0.30
C GLU A 54 10.32 0.50 -0.84
N ASN A 55 9.88 1.55 -0.13
CA ASN A 55 10.19 2.93 -0.50
C ASN A 55 11.69 3.22 -0.46
N ILE A 56 12.41 2.68 0.53
CA ILE A 56 13.87 2.83 0.64
C ILE A 56 14.55 2.11 -0.52
N ILE A 57 14.14 0.87 -0.83
CA ILE A 57 14.69 0.08 -1.94
C ILE A 57 14.47 0.82 -3.26
N SER A 58 13.24 1.29 -3.50
CA SER A 58 12.88 2.03 -4.72
C SER A 58 13.65 3.35 -4.86
N SER A 59 13.98 4.01 -3.74
CA SER A 59 14.75 5.26 -3.75
C SER A 59 16.22 5.07 -4.12
N ARG A 60 16.72 3.82 -4.17
CA ARG A 60 18.10 3.49 -4.51
C ARG A 60 18.32 3.14 -5.99
N GLY A 61 17.29 3.28 -6.84
CA GLY A 61 17.41 2.99 -8.27
C GLY A 61 18.42 3.90 -8.97
N ASP A 62 19.23 3.32 -9.86
CA ASP A 62 20.23 4.04 -10.64
C ASP A 62 19.63 4.61 -11.94
N VAL A 63 20.27 5.63 -12.52
CA VAL A 63 19.82 6.27 -13.78
C VAL A 63 19.77 5.28 -14.95
N SER A 64 20.57 4.21 -14.89
CA SER A 64 20.53 3.08 -15.83
C SER A 64 19.18 2.38 -15.84
N ASP A 65 18.56 2.20 -14.68
CA ASP A 65 17.29 1.48 -14.51
C ASP A 65 16.14 2.23 -15.20
N ILE A 66 16.18 3.56 -15.15
CA ILE A 66 15.23 4.45 -15.82
C ILE A 66 15.35 4.33 -17.35
N SER A 67 16.59 4.30 -17.85
CA SER A 67 16.86 4.21 -19.29
C SER A 67 16.42 2.87 -19.86
N GLU A 68 16.66 1.78 -19.13
CA GLU A 68 16.26 0.43 -19.51
C GLU A 68 14.72 0.26 -19.44
N ALA A 69 14.08 0.76 -18.38
CA ALA A 69 12.62 0.79 -18.28
C ALA A 69 11.97 1.60 -19.43
N ALA A 70 12.53 2.77 -19.77
CA ALA A 70 12.06 3.58 -20.89
C ALA A 70 12.18 2.84 -22.22
N TYR A 71 13.30 2.15 -22.45
CA TYR A 71 13.52 1.34 -23.65
C TYR A 71 12.48 0.22 -23.79
N ILE A 72 12.22 -0.52 -22.71
CA ILE A 72 11.22 -1.61 -22.68
C ILE A 72 9.82 -1.07 -22.98
N LEU A 73 9.43 0.06 -22.38
CA LEU A 73 8.12 0.67 -22.60
C LEU A 73 7.93 1.15 -24.06
N ILE A 74 8.97 1.73 -24.66
CA ILE A 74 8.94 2.18 -26.07
C ILE A 74 8.85 0.98 -27.03
N LYS A 75 9.62 -0.09 -26.78
CA LYS A 75 9.61 -1.31 -27.59
C LYS A 75 8.24 -1.99 -27.57
N ASN A 76 7.62 -2.10 -26.40
CA ASN A 76 6.29 -2.68 -26.26
C ASN A 76 5.19 -1.82 -26.91
N LYS A 77 5.32 -0.48 -26.90
CA LYS A 77 4.41 0.42 -27.65
C LYS A 77 4.55 0.27 -29.17
N LYS A 78 5.77 0.07 -29.70
CA LYS A 78 5.97 -0.21 -31.13
C LYS A 78 5.34 -1.56 -31.51
N TYR A 79 5.62 -2.61 -30.73
CA TYR A 79 5.06 -3.95 -30.96
C TYR A 79 3.53 -3.96 -31.02
N LYS A 80 2.84 -3.27 -30.09
CA LYS A 80 1.37 -3.13 -30.13
C LYS A 80 0.85 -2.29 -31.31
N ARG A 81 1.61 -1.31 -31.80
CA ARG A 81 1.24 -0.51 -32.98
C ARG A 81 1.40 -1.29 -34.29
N ASP A 82 2.45 -2.10 -34.39
CA ASP A 82 2.74 -2.91 -35.57
C ASP A 82 1.68 -4.01 -35.74
N ILE A 83 1.29 -4.69 -34.65
CA ILE A 83 0.17 -5.65 -34.65
C ILE A 83 -1.16 -4.99 -35.09
N LYS A 84 -1.41 -3.74 -34.65
CA LYS A 84 -2.63 -3.02 -35.06
C LYS A 84 -2.61 -2.72 -36.56
N LYS A 85 -1.49 -2.25 -37.12
CA LYS A 85 -1.35 -1.97 -38.56
C LYS A 85 -1.53 -3.22 -39.43
N GLU A 86 -1.06 -4.37 -38.96
CA GLU A 86 -1.17 -5.64 -39.67
C GLU A 86 -2.59 -6.24 -39.59
N GLY A 87 -3.30 -6.01 -38.48
CA GLY A 87 -4.71 -6.38 -38.33
C GLY A 87 -5.68 -5.59 -39.21
N TYR A 88 -5.39 -4.33 -39.53
CA TYR A 88 -6.19 -3.53 -40.48
C TYR A 88 -5.97 -3.92 -41.95
N LYS A 89 -4.83 -4.54 -42.29
CA LYS A 89 -4.58 -5.05 -43.66
C LYS A 89 -5.32 -6.35 -43.99
N LYS A 90 -5.76 -7.13 -42.98
CA LYS A 90 -6.50 -8.40 -43.20
C LYS A 90 -8.03 -8.26 -43.25
N ARG A 91 -8.59 -7.06 -43.11
CA ARG A 91 -10.06 -6.82 -43.09
C ARG A 91 -10.53 -5.71 -44.05
N GLY A 92 -9.70 -5.26 -44.98
CA GLY A 92 -10.06 -4.23 -45.94
C GLY A 92 -9.82 -4.70 -47.37
N ILE A 93 -10.92 -5.04 -48.05
CA ILE A 93 -11.09 -5.51 -49.44
C ILE A 93 -10.73 -6.99 -49.64
#